data_AF-A0A947HN79-F1
#
_entry.id   AF-A0A947HN79-F1
#
_cell.length_a   1.000
_cell.length_b   1.000
_cell.length_c   1.000
_cell.angle_alpha   90.00
_cell.angle_beta   90.00
_cell.angle_gamma   90.00
#
_symmetry.space_group_name_H-M   'P 1'
#
loop_
_entity.id
_entity.type
_entity.pdbx_description
1 polymer ?
#
loop_
_entity_poly.entity_id
_entity_poly.type
_entity_poly.pdbx_seq_one_letter_code
_entity_poly.pdbx_strand_id
1 'polypeptide(L)'
;MTLHLRKAIATLLAACLLASVAAARNVDGFEVEHIVVKGETLRSIASRYEVGSRELKRWNKIRGTRLKPGQRLTVYSQVPVRPRRILEHTVKRGDTPIKIAKKYDTTVKELKRVNGWGRRMRLVPGKAIKVEVEGPENPSVAKGIPQGGRLVNGEKLPDGPGYVVRSGANAYGTNETITLLMTVLPKVKRKWKSAPDILVGDLSREHGGRFPPHRSHQNGLDVDIGYYHDVRPAPDFFRSATADTIDAEKTWFLLKTFIDTGMVDYIFVDYSLQKPLYEHAKKAGLSARKLDEYFQYPRGMGRTDGLIRHAPSHKNHFHIRFMSRDANS
;
A
#
# COMPACT_ATOMS: atom_id res chain seq x y z
N MET A 1 21.80 -61.90 -41.55
CA MET A 1 22.61 -60.79 -41.01
C MET A 1 21.88 -59.49 -41.35
N THR A 2 20.72 -59.13 -40.79
CA THR A 2 20.42 -58.76 -39.39
C THR A 2 21.44 -57.79 -38.78
N LEU A 3 20.94 -56.59 -38.47
CA LEU A 3 21.56 -55.44 -37.81
C LEU A 3 22.72 -54.78 -38.59
N HIS A 4 22.50 -53.53 -39.02
CA HIS A 4 23.40 -52.36 -38.80
C HIS A 4 22.88 -51.08 -39.49
N LEU A 5 21.60 -51.01 -39.90
CA LEU A 5 20.98 -49.80 -40.45
C LEU A 5 20.26 -48.95 -39.38
N ARG A 6 20.97 -48.52 -38.33
CA ARG A 6 20.47 -47.55 -37.33
C ARG A 6 21.50 -46.55 -36.79
N LYS A 7 22.65 -46.35 -37.45
CA LYS A 7 23.73 -45.48 -36.92
C LYS A 7 24.32 -44.43 -37.88
N ALA A 8 23.57 -43.99 -38.90
CA ALA A 8 24.08 -42.99 -39.85
C ALA A 8 23.17 -41.76 -40.08
N ILE A 9 22.27 -41.44 -39.13
CA ILE A 9 21.52 -40.16 -39.10
C ILE A 9 21.87 -39.33 -37.83
N ALA A 10 22.74 -39.85 -36.94
CA ALA A 10 23.12 -39.19 -35.70
C ALA A 10 24.46 -38.41 -35.79
N THR A 11 24.82 -37.89 -36.97
CA THR A 11 26.10 -37.19 -37.19
C THR A 11 25.98 -35.80 -37.83
N LEU A 12 24.78 -35.20 -37.85
CA LEU A 12 24.60 -33.80 -38.28
C LEU A 12 23.78 -32.92 -37.32
N LEU A 13 23.41 -33.41 -36.13
CA LEU A 13 22.73 -32.63 -35.08
C LEU A 13 23.62 -32.30 -33.86
N ALA A 14 24.89 -32.71 -33.87
CA ALA A 14 25.83 -32.48 -32.76
C ALA A 14 26.75 -31.26 -32.94
N ALA A 15 26.65 -30.52 -34.06
CA ALA A 15 27.45 -29.31 -34.32
C ALA A 15 26.68 -27.98 -34.12
N CYS A 16 25.36 -28.03 -33.86
CA CYS A 16 24.57 -26.83 -33.56
C CYS A 16 24.18 -26.71 -32.07
N LEU A 17 24.73 -27.58 -31.20
CA LEU A 17 24.51 -27.55 -29.75
C LEU A 17 25.75 -27.14 -28.93
N LEU A 18 26.78 -26.57 -29.58
CA LEU A 18 28.03 -26.14 -28.95
C LEU A 18 28.28 -24.63 -28.99
N ALA A 19 27.27 -23.81 -29.30
CA ALA A 19 27.39 -22.35 -29.29
C ALA A 19 26.23 -21.61 -28.60
N SER A 20 25.59 -22.22 -27.59
CA SER A 20 24.74 -21.47 -26.65
C SER A 20 24.80 -21.96 -25.19
N VAL A 21 25.71 -22.89 -24.87
CA VAL A 21 26.00 -23.34 -23.48
C VAL A 21 26.88 -22.30 -22.75
N ALA A 22 26.48 -21.02 -22.82
CA ALA A 22 27.09 -19.93 -22.08
C ALA A 22 26.09 -18.79 -21.83
N ALA A 23 24.83 -19.08 -21.50
CA ALA A 23 23.90 -18.03 -21.06
C ALA A 23 22.70 -18.47 -20.20
N ALA A 24 22.65 -19.72 -19.72
CA ALA A 24 21.61 -20.15 -18.79
C ALA A 24 22.23 -20.54 -17.45
N ARG A 25 22.65 -19.53 -16.67
CA ARG A 25 22.80 -19.72 -15.23
C ARG A 25 21.39 -19.67 -14.64
N ASN A 26 20.95 -20.77 -14.03
CA ASN A 26 19.74 -20.86 -13.22
C ASN A 26 19.58 -19.60 -12.36
N VAL A 27 18.48 -18.89 -12.57
CA VAL A 27 18.07 -17.81 -11.68
C VAL A 27 17.09 -18.41 -10.68
N ASP A 28 17.59 -19.24 -9.78
CA ASP A 28 16.85 -19.71 -8.60
C ASP A 28 16.78 -18.57 -7.55
N GLY A 29 16.34 -17.37 -7.97
CA GLY A 29 16.31 -16.18 -7.14
C GLY A 29 14.97 -15.45 -7.23
N PHE A 30 14.63 -14.72 -6.16
CA PHE A 30 13.45 -13.86 -6.12
C PHE A 30 13.66 -12.67 -7.07
N GLU A 31 12.80 -12.56 -8.09
CA GLU A 31 12.71 -11.35 -8.90
C GLU A 31 11.95 -10.27 -8.12
N VAL A 32 12.61 -9.14 -7.87
CA VAL A 32 12.06 -8.01 -7.14
C VAL A 32 12.19 -6.74 -7.98
N GLU A 33 11.10 -5.99 -8.10
CA GLU A 33 11.14 -4.63 -8.64
C GLU A 33 11.50 -3.63 -7.53
N HIS A 34 12.65 -2.97 -7.66
CA HIS A 34 13.10 -1.90 -6.77
C HIS A 34 12.85 -0.53 -7.40
N ILE A 35 12.09 0.33 -6.72
CA ILE A 35 11.93 1.74 -7.10
C ILE A 35 12.99 2.57 -6.37
N VAL A 36 13.91 3.17 -7.13
CA VAL A 36 14.99 4.00 -6.59
C VAL A 36 14.42 5.17 -5.80
N VAL A 37 14.86 5.35 -4.56
CA VAL A 37 14.55 6.52 -3.74
C VAL A 37 15.71 7.51 -3.69
N LYS A 38 15.41 8.77 -3.33
CA LYS A 38 16.41 9.84 -3.27
C LYS A 38 17.57 9.47 -2.35
N GLY A 39 18.79 9.54 -2.87
CA GLY A 39 20.04 9.27 -2.14
C GLY A 39 20.54 7.82 -2.25
N GLU A 40 19.82 6.94 -2.93
CA GLU A 40 20.32 5.59 -3.22
C GLU A 40 21.36 5.59 -4.34
N THR A 41 22.26 4.62 -4.26
CA THR A 41 23.30 4.34 -5.25
C THR A 41 23.20 2.89 -5.69
N LEU A 42 23.78 2.54 -6.85
CA LEU A 42 23.91 1.14 -7.26
C LEU A 42 24.57 0.26 -6.20
N ARG A 43 25.50 0.81 -5.40
CA ARG A 43 26.17 0.09 -4.32
C ARG A 43 25.22 -0.15 -3.15
N SER A 44 24.48 0.86 -2.70
CA SER A 44 23.54 0.72 -1.59
C SER A 44 22.38 -0.21 -1.93
N ILE A 45 21.90 -0.16 -3.18
CA ILE A 45 20.86 -1.07 -3.68
C ILE A 45 21.44 -2.47 -3.79
N ALA A 46 22.54 -2.67 -4.51
CA ALA A 46 23.12 -4.00 -4.66
C ALA A 46 23.44 -4.68 -3.31
N SER A 47 23.99 -3.93 -2.35
CA SER A 47 24.22 -4.42 -0.99
C SER A 47 22.94 -4.82 -0.25
N ARG A 48 21.82 -4.13 -0.50
CA ARG A 48 20.52 -4.46 0.12
C ARG A 48 19.98 -5.79 -0.39
N TYR A 49 20.19 -6.07 -1.67
CA TYR A 49 19.70 -7.29 -2.29
C TYR A 49 20.74 -8.43 -2.25
N GLU A 50 21.88 -8.22 -1.57
CA GLU A 50 23.00 -9.15 -1.54
C GLU A 50 23.49 -9.58 -2.95
N VAL A 51 23.39 -8.66 -3.92
CA VAL A 51 23.83 -8.87 -5.31
C VAL A 51 25.05 -8.01 -5.64
N GLY A 52 25.73 -8.32 -6.74
CA GLY A 52 26.79 -7.44 -7.25
C GLY A 52 26.24 -6.21 -7.97
N SER A 53 26.81 -5.01 -7.74
CA SER A 53 26.42 -3.81 -8.51
C SER A 53 26.63 -3.97 -10.01
N ARG A 54 27.58 -4.80 -10.45
CA ARG A 54 27.78 -5.14 -11.87
C ARG A 54 26.60 -5.95 -12.44
N GLU A 55 26.01 -6.82 -11.64
CA GLU A 55 24.87 -7.65 -12.02
C GLU A 55 23.60 -6.83 -12.07
N LEU A 56 23.38 -6.01 -11.05
CA LEU A 56 22.29 -5.03 -11.02
C LEU A 56 22.33 -4.10 -12.25
N LYS A 57 23.52 -3.63 -12.65
CA LYS A 57 23.69 -2.86 -13.89
C LYS A 57 23.35 -3.67 -15.14
N ARG A 58 23.76 -4.94 -15.20
CA ARG A 58 23.54 -5.84 -16.33
C ARG A 58 22.04 -6.10 -16.53
N TRP A 59 21.32 -6.46 -15.46
CA TRP A 59 19.87 -6.71 -15.50
C TRP A 59 19.09 -5.48 -15.99
N ASN A 60 19.51 -4.29 -15.59
CA ASN A 60 18.82 -3.04 -15.87
C ASN A 60 19.41 -2.22 -17.01
N LYS A 61 20.37 -2.78 -17.77
CA LYS A 61 21.05 -2.12 -18.90
C LYS A 61 21.65 -0.75 -18.55
N ILE A 62 22.17 -0.59 -17.34
CA ILE A 62 22.75 0.68 -16.84
C ILE A 62 24.22 0.76 -17.20
N ARG A 63 24.63 1.76 -17.98
CA ARG A 63 26.05 1.96 -18.38
C ARG A 63 26.86 2.74 -17.33
N GLY A 64 26.25 3.69 -16.60
CA GLY A 64 26.92 4.54 -15.61
C GLY A 64 26.70 4.14 -14.14
N THR A 65 26.78 5.13 -13.24
CA THR A 65 26.53 4.97 -11.78
C THR A 65 25.38 5.83 -11.25
N ARG A 66 24.88 6.77 -12.05
CA ARG A 66 23.76 7.63 -11.69
C ARG A 66 22.44 6.88 -11.79
N LEU A 67 21.65 6.97 -10.72
CA LEU A 67 20.27 6.49 -10.65
C LEU A 67 19.35 7.70 -10.44
N LYS A 68 18.16 7.65 -11.06
CA LYS A 68 17.14 8.69 -10.87
C LYS A 68 16.13 8.22 -9.81
N PRO A 69 15.75 9.04 -8.83
CA PRO A 69 14.61 8.73 -7.98
C PRO A 69 13.36 8.40 -8.83
N GLY A 70 12.62 7.36 -8.47
CA GLY A 70 11.49 6.80 -9.22
C GLY A 70 11.87 5.79 -10.31
N GLN A 71 13.17 5.59 -10.59
CA GLN A 71 13.63 4.58 -11.56
C GLN A 71 13.32 3.17 -11.03
N ARG A 72 12.68 2.34 -11.85
CA ARG A 72 12.42 0.92 -11.58
C ARG A 72 13.65 0.09 -11.96
N LEU A 73 14.06 -0.81 -11.08
CA LEU A 73 15.16 -1.74 -11.29
C LEU A 73 14.68 -3.16 -11.02
N THR A 74 14.87 -4.07 -11.97
CA THR A 74 14.72 -5.51 -11.76
C THR A 74 15.93 -6.04 -11.00
N VAL A 75 15.70 -6.75 -9.91
CA VAL A 75 16.74 -7.34 -9.08
C VAL A 75 16.46 -8.81 -8.88
N TYR A 76 17.43 -9.68 -9.15
CA TYR A 76 17.33 -11.10 -8.87
C TYR A 76 18.13 -11.42 -7.60
N SER A 77 17.43 -11.53 -6.47
CA SER A 77 18.04 -11.75 -5.16
C SER A 77 18.00 -13.23 -4.79
N GLN A 78 19.09 -13.74 -4.22
CA GLN A 78 19.14 -15.10 -3.66
C GLN A 78 18.53 -15.17 -2.25
N VAL A 79 18.35 -14.01 -1.60
CA VAL A 79 17.68 -13.88 -0.30
C VAL A 79 16.29 -13.24 -0.47
N PRO A 80 15.29 -13.61 0.35
CA PRO A 80 14.02 -12.90 0.40
C PRO A 80 14.26 -11.44 0.80
N VAL A 81 14.04 -10.50 -0.12
CA VAL A 81 14.22 -9.08 0.20
C VAL A 81 12.92 -8.48 0.65
N ARG A 82 12.91 -8.07 1.91
CA ARG A 82 11.74 -7.44 2.52
C ARG A 82 11.51 -6.06 1.88
N PRO A 83 10.29 -5.75 1.44
CA PRO A 83 9.97 -4.43 0.92
C PRO A 83 10.15 -3.41 2.06
N ARG A 84 10.88 -2.31 1.81
CA ARG A 84 10.98 -1.23 2.80
C ARG A 84 9.65 -0.51 2.89
N ARG A 85 9.21 -0.23 4.11
CA ARG A 85 8.01 0.57 4.39
C ARG A 85 8.38 1.84 5.14
N ILE A 86 7.73 2.94 4.79
CA ILE A 86 7.84 4.20 5.53
C ILE A 86 6.70 4.26 6.52
N LEU A 87 7.03 4.20 7.80
CA LEU A 87 6.10 4.43 8.91
C LEU A 87 6.19 5.87 9.38
N GLU A 88 5.08 6.43 9.85
CA GLU A 88 5.09 7.71 10.56
C GLU A 88 5.16 7.48 12.07
N HIS A 89 6.18 8.04 12.71
CA HIS A 89 6.33 8.05 14.16
C HIS A 89 6.00 9.45 14.69
N THR A 90 5.01 9.57 15.58
CA THR A 90 4.75 10.82 16.30
C THR A 90 5.68 10.92 17.50
N VAL A 91 6.58 11.90 17.48
CA VAL A 91 7.56 12.14 18.54
C VAL A 91 6.85 12.40 19.86
N LYS A 92 7.18 11.63 20.87
CA LYS A 92 6.70 11.77 22.26
C LYS A 92 7.74 12.51 23.11
N ARG A 93 7.30 13.04 24.26
CA ARG A 93 8.21 13.65 25.24
C ARG A 93 9.21 12.58 25.72
N GLY A 94 10.50 12.88 25.67
CA GLY A 94 11.57 11.96 26.09
C GLY A 94 12.10 11.03 24.99
N ASP A 95 11.54 11.11 23.78
CA ASP A 95 12.11 10.44 22.61
C ASP A 95 13.48 11.03 22.24
N THR A 96 14.38 10.13 21.84
CA THR A 96 15.67 10.48 21.26
C THR A 96 15.83 9.76 19.92
N PRO A 97 16.67 10.26 19.01
CA PRO A 97 16.99 9.55 17.76
C PRO A 97 17.37 8.10 17.96
N ILE A 98 18.15 7.82 19.03
CA ILE A 98 18.64 6.49 19.37
C ILE A 98 17.48 5.59 19.83
N LYS A 99 16.62 6.08 20.73
CA LYS A 99 15.45 5.33 21.20
C LYS A 99 14.49 4.99 20.05
N ILE A 100 14.25 5.95 19.16
CA ILE A 100 13.41 5.74 17.98
C ILE A 100 14.07 4.75 17.03
N ALA A 101 15.36 4.92 16.70
CA ALA A 101 16.09 4.03 15.82
C ALA A 101 16.04 2.57 16.32
N LYS A 102 16.33 2.37 17.61
CA LYS A 102 16.25 1.06 18.28
C LYS A 102 14.83 0.48 18.24
N LYS A 103 13.80 1.29 18.48
CA LYS A 103 12.40 0.85 18.47
C LYS A 103 11.97 0.26 17.12
N TYR A 104 12.47 0.81 16.04
CA TYR A 104 12.08 0.47 14.67
C TYR A 104 13.14 -0.38 13.95
N ASP A 105 14.11 -0.93 14.69
CA ASP A 105 15.23 -1.68 14.15
C ASP A 105 15.90 -1.00 12.94
N THR A 106 16.21 0.29 13.10
CA THR A 106 16.83 1.13 12.07
C THR A 106 18.00 1.90 12.68
N THR A 107 18.65 2.77 11.89
CA THR A 107 19.79 3.57 12.36
C THR A 107 19.46 5.06 12.42
N VAL A 108 20.18 5.80 13.28
CA VAL A 108 20.08 7.28 13.32
C VAL A 108 20.45 7.90 11.97
N LYS A 109 21.40 7.30 11.25
CA LYS A 109 21.78 7.70 9.89
C LYS A 109 20.60 7.57 8.93
N GLU A 110 19.87 6.47 9.02
CA GLU A 110 18.70 6.21 8.20
C GLU A 110 17.54 7.16 8.55
N LEU A 111 17.26 7.37 9.83
CA LEU A 111 16.30 8.38 10.28
C LEU A 111 16.62 9.78 9.74
N LYS A 112 17.90 10.18 9.77
CA LYS A 112 18.33 11.47 9.18
C LYS A 112 18.08 11.52 7.67
N ARG A 113 18.46 10.46 6.95
CA ARG A 113 18.30 10.35 5.49
C ARG A 113 16.83 10.50 5.10
N VAL A 114 15.95 9.72 5.72
CA VAL A 114 14.52 9.66 5.40
C VAL A 114 13.80 10.98 5.69
N ASN A 115 14.22 11.70 6.73
CA ASN A 115 13.63 12.99 7.10
C ASN A 115 14.35 14.21 6.51
N GLY A 116 15.40 14.00 5.71
CA GLY A 116 16.19 15.10 5.14
C GLY A 116 16.89 15.96 6.18
N TRP A 117 17.22 15.41 7.35
CA TRP A 117 17.86 16.16 8.42
C TRP A 117 19.37 16.29 8.20
N GLY A 118 19.88 17.52 8.37
CA GLY A 118 21.31 17.83 8.33
C GLY A 118 22.03 17.48 9.65
N ARG A 119 23.04 18.27 10.04
CA ARG A 119 23.82 18.06 11.27
C ARG A 119 22.97 18.10 12.54
N ARG A 120 21.98 18.99 12.60
CA ARG A 120 21.04 19.11 13.74
C ARG A 120 19.76 18.33 13.44
N MET A 121 19.46 17.32 14.25
CA MET A 121 18.16 16.65 14.25
C MET A 121 17.22 17.42 15.18
N ARG A 122 16.05 17.81 14.69
CA ARG A 122 15.03 18.48 15.52
C ARG A 122 13.84 17.56 15.72
N LEU A 123 13.89 16.77 16.79
CA LEU A 123 12.72 16.07 17.30
C LEU A 123 11.87 17.07 18.07
N VAL A 124 10.65 17.31 17.59
CA VAL A 124 9.69 18.20 18.25
C VAL A 124 8.55 17.34 18.75
N PRO A 125 8.30 17.27 20.08
CA PRO A 125 7.16 16.53 20.61
C PRO A 125 5.86 16.90 19.91
N GLY A 126 5.08 15.89 19.55
CA GLY A 126 3.83 16.01 18.81
C GLY A 126 3.98 16.16 17.28
N LYS A 127 5.20 16.30 16.74
CA LYS A 127 5.44 16.25 15.29
C LYS A 127 5.69 14.82 14.82
N ALA A 128 5.18 14.50 13.64
CA ALA A 128 5.45 13.22 12.99
C ALA A 128 6.79 13.27 12.23
N ILE A 129 7.53 12.18 12.28
CA ILE A 129 8.73 11.92 11.51
C ILE A 129 8.55 10.61 10.74
N LYS A 130 9.26 10.47 9.63
CA LYS A 130 9.24 9.25 8.82
C LYS A 130 10.31 8.28 9.31
N VAL A 131 9.98 7.01 9.38
CA VAL A 131 10.90 5.94 9.75
C VAL A 131 10.83 4.88 8.67
N GLU A 132 11.94 4.63 7.99
CA GLU A 132 12.03 3.51 7.05
C GLU A 132 12.39 2.25 7.84
N VAL A 133 11.55 1.24 7.74
CA VAL A 133 11.76 -0.08 8.33
C VAL A 133 11.72 -1.14 7.25
N GLU A 134 12.41 -2.25 7.48
CA GLU A 134 12.24 -3.43 6.65
C GLU A 134 10.82 -3.98 6.80
N GLY A 135 10.27 -4.50 5.71
CA GLY A 135 9.01 -5.24 5.74
C GLY A 135 9.16 -6.56 6.52
N PRO A 136 8.10 -7.35 6.62
CA PRO A 136 8.18 -8.67 7.24
C PRO A 136 8.94 -9.64 6.34
N GLU A 137 9.56 -10.67 6.94
CA GLU A 137 10.25 -11.75 6.21
C GLU A 137 9.33 -12.43 5.20
N ASN A 138 8.09 -12.66 5.65
CA ASN A 138 7.01 -13.23 4.89
C ASN A 138 5.99 -12.12 4.63
N PRO A 139 6.08 -11.38 3.50
CA PRO A 139 5.13 -10.32 3.22
C PRO A 139 3.72 -10.87 3.13
N SER A 140 2.77 -10.04 3.53
CA SER A 140 1.35 -10.27 3.41
C SER A 140 0.92 -10.03 1.97
N VAL A 141 0.37 -11.06 1.32
CA VAL A 141 0.05 -11.02 -0.11
C VAL A 141 -1.43 -11.33 -0.31
N ALA A 142 -2.09 -10.50 -1.12
CA ALA A 142 -3.42 -10.76 -1.63
C ALA A 142 -3.32 -11.77 -2.78
N LYS A 143 -3.99 -12.92 -2.67
CA LYS A 143 -4.10 -13.90 -3.77
C LYS A 143 -5.53 -13.95 -4.29
N GLY A 144 -5.68 -13.94 -5.62
CA GLY A 144 -6.98 -13.88 -6.28
C GLY A 144 -7.69 -12.53 -6.11
N ILE A 145 -8.92 -12.46 -6.61
CA ILE A 145 -9.71 -11.22 -6.58
C ILE A 145 -10.38 -11.00 -5.21
N PRO A 146 -10.76 -9.77 -4.85
CA PRO A 146 -11.36 -9.46 -3.55
C PRO A 146 -12.64 -10.24 -3.19
N GLN A 147 -13.37 -10.75 -4.19
CA GLN A 147 -14.60 -11.57 -4.04
C GLN A 147 -14.37 -13.08 -4.12
N GLY A 148 -13.13 -13.52 -4.32
CA GLY A 148 -12.78 -14.92 -4.56
C GLY A 148 -11.29 -15.12 -4.38
N GLY A 149 -10.81 -14.82 -3.18
CA GLY A 149 -9.38 -14.74 -2.89
C GLY A 149 -9.04 -15.16 -1.47
N ARG A 150 -7.76 -15.07 -1.13
CA ARG A 150 -7.25 -15.31 0.22
C ARG A 150 -6.14 -14.34 0.56
N LEU A 151 -5.94 -14.13 1.86
CA LEU A 151 -4.84 -13.34 2.37
C LEU A 151 -3.76 -14.31 2.87
N VAL A 152 -2.55 -14.20 2.33
CA VAL A 152 -1.39 -14.97 2.78
C VAL A 152 -0.59 -14.10 3.75
N ASN A 153 -0.21 -14.64 4.91
CA ASN A 153 0.55 -13.94 5.97
C ASN A 153 -0.09 -12.60 6.40
N GLY A 154 -1.41 -12.53 6.56
CA GLY A 154 -2.13 -11.27 6.80
C GLY A 154 -1.55 -10.45 7.95
N GLU A 155 -1.36 -9.15 7.72
CA GLU A 155 -0.91 -8.23 8.76
C GLU A 155 -2.12 -7.63 9.46
N LYS A 156 -2.12 -7.69 10.79
CA LYS A 156 -3.15 -7.07 11.60
C LYS A 156 -2.93 -5.55 11.69
N LEU A 157 -3.98 -4.76 11.50
CA LEU A 157 -3.94 -3.31 11.77
C LEU A 157 -3.68 -3.09 13.27
N PRO A 158 -2.54 -2.51 13.67
CA PRO A 158 -2.29 -2.21 15.07
C PRO A 158 -3.13 -1.02 15.53
N ASP A 159 -3.25 -0.85 16.85
CA ASP A 159 -3.79 0.38 17.42
C ASP A 159 -2.92 1.58 17.05
N GLY A 160 -3.56 2.72 16.80
CA GLY A 160 -2.87 3.92 16.37
C GLY A 160 -3.67 5.20 16.67
N PRO A 161 -3.01 6.36 16.58
CA PRO A 161 -3.68 7.62 16.87
C PRO A 161 -4.71 7.97 15.80
N GLY A 162 -5.87 8.46 16.22
CA GLY A 162 -6.88 9.00 15.30
C GLY A 162 -7.85 7.96 14.73
N TYR A 163 -7.74 6.69 15.12
CA TYR A 163 -8.70 5.66 14.76
C TYR A 163 -8.86 4.62 15.87
N VAL A 164 -9.98 3.91 15.85
CA VAL A 164 -10.27 2.74 16.71
C VAL A 164 -10.72 1.60 15.82
N VAL A 165 -10.20 0.39 16.05
CA VAL A 165 -10.55 -0.82 15.31
C VAL A 165 -11.71 -1.51 16.01
N ARG A 166 -12.88 -1.61 15.35
CA ARG A 166 -14.10 -2.18 15.94
C ARG A 166 -13.99 -3.69 16.20
N SER A 167 -13.45 -4.44 15.23
CA SER A 167 -13.30 -5.90 15.31
C SER A 167 -11.86 -6.30 15.04
N GLY A 168 -11.10 -6.55 16.09
CA GLY A 168 -9.71 -7.00 15.97
C GLY A 168 -9.56 -8.36 15.25
N ALA A 169 -10.62 -9.17 15.15
CA ALA A 169 -10.59 -10.46 14.46
C ALA A 169 -10.63 -10.31 12.92
N ASN A 170 -11.18 -9.21 12.41
CA ASN A 170 -11.36 -8.95 10.98
C ASN A 170 -10.47 -7.81 10.48
N ALA A 171 -9.45 -7.44 11.24
CA ALA A 171 -8.61 -6.28 10.97
C ALA A 171 -7.31 -6.65 10.24
N TYR A 172 -7.35 -7.65 9.37
CA TYR A 172 -6.17 -8.13 8.65
C TYR A 172 -6.18 -7.65 7.19
N GLY A 173 -5.02 -7.22 6.71
CA GLY A 173 -4.82 -6.76 5.35
C GLY A 173 -3.45 -7.16 4.79
N THR A 174 -3.18 -6.78 3.55
CA THR A 174 -1.80 -6.81 3.03
C THR A 174 -0.94 -5.78 3.75
N ASN A 175 0.39 -5.92 3.67
CA ASN A 175 1.31 -4.98 4.32
C ASN A 175 1.12 -3.56 3.79
N GLU A 176 0.83 -3.44 2.49
CA GLU A 176 0.55 -2.20 1.79
C GLU A 176 -0.72 -1.55 2.34
N THR A 177 -1.81 -2.32 2.46
CA THR A 177 -3.08 -1.86 3.03
C THR A 177 -2.87 -1.36 4.45
N ILE A 178 -2.22 -2.15 5.32
CA ILE A 178 -1.99 -1.78 6.71
C ILE A 178 -1.11 -0.53 6.82
N THR A 179 -0.01 -0.46 6.05
CA THR A 179 0.88 0.70 6.02
C THR A 179 0.15 1.95 5.55
N LEU A 180 -0.71 1.83 4.53
CA LEU A 180 -1.52 2.93 4.02
C LEU A 180 -2.49 3.45 5.09
N LEU A 181 -3.20 2.56 5.78
CA LEU A 181 -4.13 2.91 6.85
C LEU A 181 -3.41 3.62 8.00
N MET A 182 -2.30 3.07 8.48
CA MET A 182 -1.47 3.67 9.53
C MET A 182 -0.94 5.07 9.14
N THR A 183 -0.76 5.32 7.85
CA THR A 183 -0.28 6.61 7.33
C THR A 183 -1.41 7.63 7.16
N VAL A 184 -2.58 7.18 6.70
CA VAL A 184 -3.69 8.06 6.30
C VAL A 184 -4.63 8.38 7.45
N LEU A 185 -5.04 7.39 8.24
CA LEU A 185 -6.05 7.59 9.28
C LEU A 185 -5.67 8.67 10.31
N PRO A 186 -4.42 8.75 10.80
CA PRO A 186 -4.07 9.77 11.78
C PRO A 186 -4.09 11.22 11.24
N LYS A 187 -4.13 11.42 9.90
CA LYS A 187 -4.02 12.76 9.31
C LYS A 187 -5.17 13.68 9.72
N VAL A 188 -6.38 13.15 9.90
CA VAL A 188 -7.54 13.97 10.31
C VAL A 188 -7.33 14.51 11.72
N LYS A 189 -6.99 13.65 12.69
CA LYS A 189 -6.70 14.05 14.07
C LYS A 189 -5.51 15.03 14.18
N ARG A 190 -4.55 14.92 13.26
CA ARG A 190 -3.44 15.88 13.18
C ARG A 190 -3.89 17.26 12.70
N LYS A 191 -4.79 17.32 11.73
CA LYS A 191 -5.34 18.57 11.20
C LYS A 191 -6.35 19.20 12.17
N TRP A 192 -7.24 18.40 12.76
CA TRP A 192 -8.21 18.82 13.77
C TRP A 192 -7.99 18.04 15.06
N LYS A 193 -7.36 18.68 16.05
CA LYS A 193 -7.04 18.03 17.34
C LYS A 193 -8.28 17.57 18.11
N SER A 194 -9.40 18.26 17.91
CA SER A 194 -10.71 17.93 18.49
C SER A 194 -11.49 16.86 17.73
N ALA A 195 -11.03 16.42 16.55
CA ALA A 195 -11.73 15.39 15.81
C ALA A 195 -11.82 14.10 16.66
N PRO A 196 -12.96 13.39 16.65
CA PRO A 196 -13.03 12.07 17.26
C PRO A 196 -12.10 11.10 16.52
N ASP A 197 -11.77 9.99 17.17
CA ASP A 197 -11.10 8.90 16.48
C ASP A 197 -12.09 8.23 15.52
N ILE A 198 -11.66 7.96 14.28
CA ILE A 198 -12.53 7.36 13.28
C ILE A 198 -12.63 5.85 13.50
N LEU A 199 -13.82 5.28 13.33
CA LEU A 199 -14.00 3.84 13.43
C LEU A 199 -13.52 3.15 12.15
N VAL A 200 -12.67 2.14 12.32
CA VAL A 200 -12.27 1.20 11.27
C VAL A 200 -12.98 -0.12 11.54
N GLY A 201 -13.70 -0.60 10.53
CA GLY A 201 -14.48 -1.82 10.57
C GLY A 201 -13.72 -3.00 10.00
N ASP A 202 -14.41 -3.79 9.17
CA ASP A 202 -13.88 -5.02 8.61
C ASP A 202 -12.86 -4.72 7.49
N LEU A 203 -11.72 -5.42 7.51
CA LEU A 203 -10.75 -5.48 6.43
C LEU A 203 -10.79 -6.86 5.76
N SER A 204 -10.35 -7.88 6.48
CA SER A 204 -10.36 -9.28 6.09
C SER A 204 -10.13 -10.16 7.32
N ARG A 205 -10.42 -11.44 7.19
CA ARG A 205 -9.94 -12.45 8.14
C ARG A 205 -8.42 -12.58 8.02
N GLU A 206 -7.77 -13.12 9.04
CA GLU A 206 -6.31 -13.34 9.07
C GLU A 206 -5.77 -14.04 7.80
N HIS A 207 -6.51 -15.04 7.31
CA HIS A 207 -6.19 -15.80 6.10
C HIS A 207 -7.11 -15.47 4.92
N GLY A 208 -7.95 -14.45 5.06
CA GLY A 208 -8.93 -14.07 4.05
C GLY A 208 -10.03 -15.12 3.81
N GLY A 209 -10.41 -15.29 2.55
CA GLY A 209 -11.46 -16.23 2.14
C GLY A 209 -12.88 -15.68 2.31
N ARG A 210 -13.87 -16.53 2.03
CA ARG A 210 -15.30 -16.18 2.09
C ARG A 210 -15.66 -15.55 3.43
N PHE A 211 -16.27 -14.36 3.39
CA PHE A 211 -16.48 -13.54 4.57
C PHE A 211 -17.91 -12.99 4.69
N PRO A 212 -18.92 -13.83 4.99
CA PRO A 212 -20.29 -13.36 5.15
C PRO A 212 -20.41 -12.34 6.30
N PRO A 213 -21.30 -11.34 6.19
CA PRO A 213 -22.22 -11.10 5.07
C PRO A 213 -21.57 -10.39 3.87
N HIS A 214 -20.30 -10.01 3.97
CA HIS A 214 -19.56 -9.32 2.91
C HIS A 214 -19.37 -10.21 1.69
N ARG A 215 -19.54 -9.63 0.50
CA ARG A 215 -19.26 -10.32 -0.77
C ARG A 215 -17.77 -10.27 -1.13
N SER A 216 -17.07 -9.22 -0.70
CA SER A 216 -15.62 -9.05 -0.87
C SER A 216 -14.88 -9.21 0.46
N HIS A 217 -13.83 -8.43 0.73
CA HIS A 217 -12.98 -8.52 1.93
C HIS A 217 -12.22 -9.84 2.06
N GLN A 218 -12.03 -10.58 0.96
CA GLN A 218 -11.46 -11.93 1.03
C GLN A 218 -9.93 -11.99 0.93
N ASN A 219 -9.26 -10.91 0.51
CA ASN A 219 -7.82 -10.95 0.23
C ASN A 219 -7.01 -9.81 0.87
N GLY A 220 -7.61 -9.02 1.78
CA GLY A 220 -6.91 -7.96 2.51
C GLY A 220 -6.70 -6.64 1.76
N LEU A 221 -7.44 -6.42 0.66
CA LEU A 221 -7.40 -5.17 -0.14
C LEU A 221 -8.61 -4.25 0.07
N ASP A 222 -9.55 -4.64 0.92
CA ASP A 222 -10.75 -3.87 1.23
C ASP A 222 -10.72 -3.38 2.69
N VAL A 223 -11.39 -2.26 2.97
CA VAL A 223 -11.60 -1.75 4.33
C VAL A 223 -12.91 -0.96 4.43
N ASP A 224 -13.65 -1.19 5.51
CA ASP A 224 -14.80 -0.36 5.87
C ASP A 224 -14.41 0.68 6.93
N ILE A 225 -14.81 1.94 6.72
CA ILE A 225 -14.50 3.05 7.62
C ILE A 225 -15.76 3.89 7.85
N GLY A 226 -16.00 4.26 9.11
CA GLY A 226 -17.14 5.13 9.46
C GLY A 226 -17.00 6.54 8.88
N TYR A 227 -18.10 7.30 8.84
CA TYR A 227 -18.07 8.72 8.50
C TYR A 227 -17.72 9.59 9.70
N TYR A 228 -17.13 10.77 9.47
CA TYR A 228 -17.20 11.83 10.46
C TYR A 228 -18.60 12.46 10.39
N HIS A 229 -19.24 12.67 11.52
CA HIS A 229 -20.55 13.29 11.62
C HIS A 229 -20.71 14.04 12.96
N ASP A 230 -21.74 14.86 13.03
CA ASP A 230 -22.10 15.78 14.13
C ASP A 230 -22.20 15.15 15.55
N VAL A 231 -22.60 13.89 15.65
CA VAL A 231 -22.70 13.15 16.91
C VAL A 231 -21.40 12.37 17.14
N ARG A 232 -20.80 12.48 18.33
CA ARG A 232 -19.62 11.69 18.69
C ARG A 232 -19.89 10.19 18.47
N PRO A 233 -18.98 9.44 17.81
CA PRO A 233 -19.17 8.02 17.61
C PRO A 233 -19.29 7.29 18.96
N ALA A 234 -20.26 6.40 19.07
CA ALA A 234 -20.19 5.35 20.08
C ALA A 234 -19.10 4.38 19.62
N PRO A 235 -18.28 3.82 20.52
CA PRO A 235 -17.08 3.06 20.13
C PRO A 235 -17.37 1.77 19.33
N ASP A 236 -18.61 1.28 19.33
CA ASP A 236 -18.89 -0.12 19.00
C ASP A 236 -19.65 -0.34 17.68
N PHE A 237 -20.16 0.71 17.01
CA PHE A 237 -20.89 0.54 15.74
C PHE A 237 -20.80 1.74 14.79
N PHE A 238 -20.96 1.46 13.49
CA PHE A 238 -21.04 2.48 12.46
C PHE A 238 -22.40 3.18 12.51
N ARG A 239 -22.39 4.50 12.73
CA ARG A 239 -23.59 5.35 12.72
C ARG A 239 -23.90 5.81 11.30
N SER A 240 -25.16 5.73 10.90
CA SER A 240 -25.64 6.28 9.63
C SER A 240 -25.47 7.80 9.59
N ALA A 241 -24.93 8.28 8.49
CA ALA A 241 -24.92 9.70 8.16
C ALA A 241 -26.08 10.03 7.20
N THR A 242 -26.50 11.28 7.21
CA THR A 242 -27.39 11.89 6.20
C THR A 242 -26.66 13.06 5.56
N ALA A 243 -27.28 13.70 4.56
CA ALA A 243 -26.72 14.89 3.94
C ALA A 243 -26.53 16.05 4.95
N ASP A 244 -27.31 16.08 6.02
CA ASP A 244 -27.31 17.14 7.03
C ASP A 244 -26.39 16.83 8.21
N THR A 245 -26.20 15.54 8.56
CA THR A 245 -25.41 15.14 9.73
C THR A 245 -23.94 14.86 9.40
N ILE A 246 -23.62 14.56 8.14
CA ILE A 246 -22.24 14.27 7.72
C ILE A 246 -21.33 15.49 7.91
N ASP A 247 -20.18 15.29 8.55
CA ASP A 247 -19.11 16.27 8.55
C ASP A 247 -18.37 16.18 7.21
N ALA A 248 -18.88 16.93 6.23
CA ALA A 248 -18.38 16.90 4.87
C ALA A 248 -16.91 17.34 4.80
N GLU A 249 -16.45 18.25 5.67
CA GLU A 249 -15.08 18.74 5.66
C GLU A 249 -14.08 17.65 6.08
N LYS A 250 -14.31 17.03 7.25
CA LYS A 250 -13.40 16.00 7.78
C LYS A 250 -13.49 14.73 6.95
N THR A 251 -14.70 14.33 6.56
CA THR A 251 -14.91 13.15 5.70
C THR A 251 -14.24 13.35 4.34
N TRP A 252 -14.47 14.48 3.67
CA TRP A 252 -13.82 14.77 2.39
C TRP A 252 -12.29 14.79 2.52
N PHE A 253 -11.75 15.42 3.58
CA PHE A 253 -10.31 15.42 3.81
C PHE A 253 -9.74 14.01 3.95
N LEU A 254 -10.43 13.10 4.64
CA LEU A 254 -10.01 11.70 4.76
C LEU A 254 -10.04 10.98 3.40
N LEU A 255 -11.17 11.05 2.68
CA LEU A 255 -11.31 10.43 1.36
C LEU A 255 -10.26 10.96 0.39
N LYS A 256 -10.07 12.28 0.33
CA LYS A 256 -9.08 12.90 -0.53
C LYS A 256 -7.66 12.47 -0.16
N THR A 257 -7.36 12.30 1.14
CA THR A 257 -6.04 11.83 1.58
C THR A 257 -5.77 10.39 1.11
N PHE A 258 -6.78 9.52 1.08
CA PHE A 258 -6.66 8.20 0.45
C PHE A 258 -6.47 8.30 -1.06
N ILE A 259 -7.31 9.08 -1.75
CA ILE A 259 -7.23 9.27 -3.22
C ILE A 259 -5.85 9.80 -3.64
N ASP A 260 -5.30 10.79 -2.92
CA ASP A 260 -4.01 11.40 -3.22
C ASP A 260 -2.82 10.43 -3.08
N THR A 261 -3.02 9.24 -2.47
CA THR A 261 -2.00 8.19 -2.45
C THR A 261 -1.83 7.47 -3.78
N GLY A 262 -2.83 7.55 -4.66
CA GLY A 262 -2.87 6.81 -5.92
C GLY A 262 -3.07 5.29 -5.75
N MET A 263 -3.36 4.81 -4.53
CA MET A 263 -3.53 3.38 -4.22
C MET A 263 -5.01 2.96 -4.16
N VAL A 264 -5.95 3.89 -4.31
CA VAL A 264 -7.39 3.60 -4.30
C VAL A 264 -7.82 3.14 -5.68
N ASP A 265 -8.46 1.96 -5.76
CA ASP A 265 -9.16 1.49 -6.96
C ASP A 265 -10.53 2.18 -7.05
N TYR A 266 -11.33 2.07 -5.98
CA TYR A 266 -12.58 2.81 -5.82
C TYR A 266 -12.99 2.93 -4.35
N ILE A 267 -13.99 3.77 -4.09
CA ILE A 267 -14.63 3.98 -2.80
C ILE A 267 -16.15 3.88 -2.99
N PHE A 268 -16.82 3.03 -2.21
CA PHE A 268 -18.28 3.04 -2.14
C PHE A 268 -18.77 3.99 -1.06
N VAL A 269 -19.65 4.91 -1.46
CA VAL A 269 -20.34 5.89 -0.62
C VAL A 269 -21.80 5.94 -1.10
N ASP A 270 -22.75 5.90 -0.17
CA ASP A 270 -24.17 6.05 -0.52
C ASP A 270 -24.40 7.32 -1.35
N TYR A 271 -25.22 7.24 -2.41
CA TYR A 271 -25.37 8.32 -3.38
C TYR A 271 -25.87 9.61 -2.74
N SER A 272 -26.72 9.51 -1.70
CA SER A 272 -27.23 10.68 -0.98
C SER A 272 -26.13 11.44 -0.22
N LEU A 273 -25.07 10.75 0.20
CA LEU A 273 -23.92 11.34 0.90
C LEU A 273 -22.87 11.90 -0.06
N GLN A 274 -22.90 11.53 -1.34
CA GLN A 274 -21.97 12.08 -2.33
C GLN A 274 -22.20 13.57 -2.59
N LYS A 275 -23.46 14.05 -2.55
CA LYS A 275 -23.78 15.47 -2.79
C LYS A 275 -23.06 16.44 -1.83
N PRO A 276 -23.19 16.32 -0.50
CA PRO A 276 -22.50 17.24 0.42
C PRO A 276 -20.97 17.16 0.29
N LEU A 277 -20.42 15.97 0.02
CA LEU A 277 -18.99 15.78 -0.23
C LEU A 277 -18.54 16.46 -1.53
N TYR A 278 -19.30 16.31 -2.61
CA TYR A 278 -19.05 16.95 -3.90
C TYR A 278 -19.08 18.48 -3.79
N GLU A 279 -20.11 19.04 -3.15
CA GLU A 279 -20.23 20.49 -2.97
C GLU A 279 -19.11 21.04 -2.08
N HIS A 280 -18.73 20.33 -1.03
CA HIS A 280 -17.58 20.69 -0.22
C HIS A 280 -16.28 20.65 -1.04
N ALA A 281 -16.04 19.59 -1.82
CA ALA A 281 -14.87 19.44 -2.68
C ALA A 281 -14.78 20.54 -3.74
N LYS A 282 -15.92 20.90 -4.36
CA LYS A 282 -16.04 22.01 -5.30
C LYS A 282 -15.71 23.35 -4.63
N LYS A 283 -16.27 23.62 -3.45
CA LYS A 283 -15.96 24.82 -2.65
C LYS A 283 -14.48 24.87 -2.23
N ALA A 284 -13.86 23.72 -2.01
CA ALA A 284 -12.43 23.59 -1.73
C ALA A 284 -11.53 23.78 -2.97
N GLY A 285 -12.10 24.09 -4.14
CA GLY A 285 -11.36 24.48 -5.34
C GLY A 285 -11.00 23.33 -6.30
N LEU A 286 -11.63 22.16 -6.17
CA LEU A 286 -11.42 21.11 -7.18
C LEU A 286 -11.97 21.53 -8.54
N SER A 287 -11.15 21.37 -9.59
CA SER A 287 -11.58 21.58 -10.98
C SER A 287 -12.74 20.66 -11.36
N ALA A 288 -13.58 21.09 -12.31
CA ALA A 288 -14.67 20.28 -12.84
C ALA A 288 -14.21 18.90 -13.33
N ARG A 289 -13.03 18.82 -13.97
CA ARG A 289 -12.42 17.56 -14.40
C ARG A 289 -12.11 16.62 -13.22
N LYS A 290 -11.54 17.15 -12.14
CA LYS A 290 -11.24 16.35 -10.94
C LYS A 290 -12.50 15.94 -10.18
N LEU A 291 -13.51 16.80 -10.12
CA LEU A 291 -14.81 16.44 -9.58
C LEU A 291 -15.44 15.28 -10.37
N ASP A 292 -15.32 15.31 -11.69
CA ASP A 292 -15.83 14.26 -12.57
C ASP A 292 -15.08 12.94 -12.45
N GLU A 293 -13.74 12.99 -12.32
CA GLU A 293 -12.88 11.83 -12.05
C GLU A 293 -13.19 11.18 -10.68
N TYR A 294 -13.52 12.00 -9.68
CA TYR A 294 -13.69 11.52 -8.31
C TYR A 294 -15.10 11.11 -7.98
N PHE A 295 -16.13 11.77 -8.50
CA PHE A 295 -17.50 11.53 -8.05
C PHE A 295 -18.40 11.00 -9.18
N GLN A 296 -19.20 10.01 -8.82
CA GLN A 296 -20.35 9.61 -9.61
C GLN A 296 -21.43 10.72 -9.60
N TYR A 297 -21.78 11.27 -8.44
CA TYR A 297 -22.67 12.43 -8.33
C TYR A 297 -22.10 13.65 -9.07
N PRO A 298 -22.93 14.53 -9.69
CA PRO A 298 -24.39 14.43 -9.90
C PRO A 298 -24.88 13.58 -11.09
N ARG A 299 -24.05 12.76 -11.72
CA ARG A 299 -24.36 12.13 -13.04
C ARG A 299 -25.32 10.93 -12.95
N GLY A 300 -25.86 10.63 -11.76
CA GLY A 300 -26.80 9.55 -11.52
C GLY A 300 -26.16 8.27 -10.98
N MET A 301 -26.96 7.43 -10.32
CA MET A 301 -26.53 6.19 -9.66
C MET A 301 -26.07 5.08 -10.62
N GLY A 302 -26.28 5.22 -11.92
CA GLY A 302 -25.85 4.24 -12.93
C GLY A 302 -24.42 4.43 -13.45
N ARG A 303 -23.79 5.57 -13.17
CA ARG A 303 -22.43 5.88 -13.65
C ARG A 303 -21.36 5.07 -12.88
N THR A 304 -20.34 4.50 -13.53
CA THR A 304 -19.41 3.56 -12.86
C THR A 304 -17.92 3.93 -12.94
N ASP A 305 -17.57 5.01 -13.62
CA ASP A 305 -16.19 5.44 -13.91
C ASP A 305 -15.54 6.35 -12.84
N GLY A 306 -16.33 7.04 -12.00
CA GLY A 306 -15.77 7.85 -10.90
C GLY A 306 -15.13 6.99 -9.80
N LEU A 307 -14.14 7.53 -9.06
CA LEU A 307 -13.54 6.80 -7.94
C LEU A 307 -14.53 6.55 -6.79
N ILE A 308 -15.37 7.54 -6.48
CA ILE A 308 -16.43 7.47 -5.47
C ILE A 308 -17.73 7.06 -6.16
N ARG A 309 -18.22 5.87 -5.84
CA ARG A 309 -19.34 5.20 -6.50
C ARG A 309 -20.43 4.86 -5.50
N HIS A 310 -21.66 4.79 -5.97
CA HIS A 310 -22.77 4.30 -5.17
C HIS A 310 -22.72 2.78 -5.02
N ALA A 311 -22.92 2.31 -3.79
CA ALA A 311 -23.41 0.97 -3.52
C ALA A 311 -24.46 1.01 -2.39
N PRO A 312 -25.50 0.16 -2.44
CA PRO A 312 -26.48 0.06 -1.36
C PRO A 312 -25.82 -0.26 -0.01
N SER A 313 -26.46 0.13 1.10
CA SER A 313 -26.02 -0.15 2.48
C SER A 313 -24.77 0.60 2.98
N HIS A 314 -24.26 1.59 2.25
CA HIS A 314 -23.07 2.38 2.63
C HIS A 314 -23.42 3.75 3.24
N LYS A 315 -24.53 3.82 4.00
CA LYS A 315 -24.97 5.05 4.69
C LYS A 315 -24.26 5.28 6.02
N ASN A 316 -23.73 4.23 6.65
CA ASN A 316 -23.06 4.31 7.95
C ASN A 316 -21.53 4.14 7.89
N HIS A 317 -21.02 3.66 6.76
CA HIS A 317 -19.61 3.56 6.46
C HIS A 317 -19.38 3.80 4.97
N PHE A 318 -18.16 4.14 4.61
CA PHE A 318 -17.67 4.01 3.25
C PHE A 318 -16.73 2.80 3.18
N HIS A 319 -16.75 2.13 2.04
CA HIS A 319 -15.89 0.99 1.75
C HIS A 319 -14.81 1.43 0.78
N ILE A 320 -13.55 1.16 1.04
CA ILE A 320 -12.45 1.43 0.11
C ILE A 320 -11.89 0.11 -0.40
N ARG A 321 -11.69 0.04 -1.71
CA ARG A 321 -10.82 -0.95 -2.35
C ARG A 321 -9.48 -0.33 -2.73
N PHE A 322 -8.40 -1.02 -2.40
CA PHE A 322 -7.05 -0.67 -2.82
C PHE A 322 -6.59 -1.49 -4.03
N MET A 323 -5.71 -0.89 -4.83
CA MET A 323 -5.06 -1.58 -5.95
C MET A 323 -4.09 -2.64 -5.42
N SER A 324 -4.10 -3.84 -6.03
CA SER A 324 -3.02 -4.82 -5.83
C SER A 324 -1.80 -4.42 -6.65
N ARG A 325 -0.60 -4.50 -6.06
CA ARG A 325 0.65 -4.36 -6.82
C ARG A 325 1.01 -5.63 -7.58
N ASP A 326 0.49 -6.78 -7.14
CA ASP A 326 0.82 -8.09 -7.66
C ASP A 326 -0.28 -8.63 -8.57
N ALA A 327 -0.87 -7.77 -9.43
CA ALA A 327 -2.01 -8.11 -10.30
C ALA A 327 -1.76 -9.23 -11.35
N ASN A 328 -0.63 -9.94 -11.26
CA ASN A 328 -0.22 -11.05 -12.12
C ASN A 328 0.01 -12.36 -11.33
N SER A 329 -0.92 -12.77 -10.45
CA SER A 329 -0.88 -14.13 -9.87
C SER A 329 -2.20 -14.86 -9.98
#